data_AF-A0A7V0YFV4-F1
#
_entry.id   AF-A0A7V0YFV4-F1
#
_cell.length_a   1.000
_cell.length_b   1.000
_cell.length_c   1.000
_cell.angle_alpha   90.00
_cell.angle_beta   90.00
_cell.angle_gamma   90.00
#
_symmetry.space_group_name_H-M   'P 1'
#
loop_
_entity.id
_entity.type
_entity.pdbx_description
1 polymer ?
#
loop_
_entity_poly.entity_id
_entity_poly.type
_entity_poly.pdbx_seq_one_letter_code
_entity_poly.pdbx_strand_id
1 'polypeptide(L)'
;QFGVPIIVNVAGHTFEEYAQLCRELRYAEGVSGIELNISCPNVKAGGIEFGASSKLAEQVTATARYNTDLPLIVKLTPNVYNISKIARAVVNAGADAVSLINTLVGMAIDVDTFKPKLANITGGLSGPAIRPVAVRMVWEVAQSVDVPVIGMGGIVTARDALEFFLAGATAVAVGTANFINPRATIDIIDGIENFLRERGLKDIHQIIGKVQIEGSGSRV
;
A
#
# COMPACT_ATOMS: atom_id res chain seq x y z
N GLN A 1 -16.80 -21.68 9.27
CA GLN A 1 -15.74 -20.94 8.56
C GLN A 1 -16.16 -19.48 8.56
N PHE A 2 -15.34 -18.56 9.08
CA PHE A 2 -15.63 -17.12 8.92
C PHE A 2 -15.40 -16.79 7.43
N GLY A 3 -16.38 -16.18 6.76
CA GLY A 3 -16.31 -15.78 5.35
C GLY A 3 -15.42 -14.55 5.12
N VAL A 4 -14.23 -14.54 5.71
CA VAL A 4 -13.29 -13.41 5.62
C VAL A 4 -12.55 -13.51 4.28
N PRO A 5 -12.63 -12.48 3.43
CA PRO A 5 -11.88 -12.47 2.18
C PRO A 5 -10.37 -12.42 2.45
N ILE A 6 -9.60 -13.30 1.79
CA ILE A 6 -8.15 -13.37 1.95
C ILE A 6 -7.48 -12.79 0.71
N ILE A 7 -6.63 -11.78 0.92
CA ILE A 7 -5.77 -11.20 -0.12
C ILE A 7 -4.37 -11.79 0.06
N VAL A 8 -3.86 -12.48 -0.96
CA VAL A 8 -2.52 -13.08 -0.92
C VAL A 8 -1.50 -12.10 -1.50
N ASN A 9 -0.50 -11.71 -0.70
CA ASN A 9 0.63 -10.91 -1.18
C ASN A 9 1.59 -11.79 -1.99
N VAL A 10 1.94 -11.35 -3.20
CA VAL A 10 2.84 -12.07 -4.12
C VAL A 10 4.08 -11.24 -4.37
N ALA A 11 5.25 -11.84 -4.16
CA ALA A 11 6.54 -11.26 -4.52
C ALA A 11 7.34 -12.25 -5.36
N GLY A 12 8.01 -11.74 -6.38
CA GLY A 12 8.88 -12.50 -7.28
C GLY A 12 10.06 -11.66 -7.77
N HIS A 13 11.05 -12.32 -8.34
CA HIS A 13 12.27 -11.73 -8.89
C HIS A 13 12.21 -11.54 -10.40
N THR A 14 11.38 -12.31 -11.10
CA THR A 14 11.25 -12.29 -12.56
C THR A 14 9.78 -12.20 -12.98
N PHE A 15 9.53 -11.78 -14.22
CA PHE A 15 8.18 -11.76 -14.78
C PHE A 15 7.56 -13.16 -14.78
N GLU A 16 8.38 -14.19 -15.03
CA GLU A 16 7.99 -15.60 -15.05
C GLU A 16 7.53 -16.09 -13.68
N GLU A 17 8.24 -15.72 -12.61
CA GLU A 17 7.85 -16.05 -11.23
C GLU A 17 6.52 -15.39 -10.87
N TYR A 18 6.35 -14.09 -11.17
CA TYR A 18 5.06 -13.41 -10.97
C TYR A 18 3.92 -14.10 -11.74
N ALA A 19 4.17 -14.44 -13.01
CA ALA A 19 3.20 -15.12 -13.84
C ALA A 19 2.82 -16.49 -13.26
N GLN A 20 3.80 -17.28 -12.81
CA GLN A 20 3.57 -18.59 -12.21
C GLN A 20 2.74 -18.49 -10.93
N LEU A 21 3.14 -17.63 -10.00
CA LEU A 21 2.42 -17.45 -8.73
C LEU A 21 0.97 -16.99 -8.96
N CYS A 22 0.75 -16.07 -9.91
CA CYS A 22 -0.61 -15.63 -10.27
C CYS A 22 -1.46 -16.77 -10.86
N ARG A 23 -0.89 -17.62 -11.73
CA ARG A 23 -1.60 -18.79 -12.29
C ARG A 23 -1.97 -19.81 -11.23
N GLU A 24 -1.07 -20.08 -10.30
CA GLU A 24 -1.31 -21.06 -9.24
C GLU A 24 -2.39 -20.56 -8.27
N LEU A 25 -2.31 -19.29 -7.85
CA LEU A 25 -3.29 -18.68 -6.95
C LEU A 25 -4.69 -18.55 -7.56
N ARG A 26 -4.79 -18.45 -8.89
CA ARG A 26 -6.07 -18.42 -9.60
C ARG A 26 -6.99 -19.58 -9.22
N TYR A 27 -6.43 -20.76 -8.99
CA TYR A 27 -7.19 -21.99 -8.69
C TYR A 27 -7.17 -22.34 -7.20
N ALA A 28 -6.55 -21.53 -6.35
CA ALA A 28 -6.44 -21.79 -4.93
C ALA A 28 -7.75 -21.45 -4.21
N GLU A 29 -8.32 -22.41 -3.51
CA GLU A 29 -9.51 -22.19 -2.69
C GLU A 29 -9.22 -21.21 -1.54
N GLY A 30 -10.20 -20.34 -1.25
CA GLY A 30 -10.11 -19.36 -0.17
C GLY A 30 -9.35 -18.08 -0.51
N VAL A 31 -8.75 -17.97 -1.69
CA VAL A 31 -8.10 -16.73 -2.17
C VAL A 31 -9.14 -15.82 -2.81
N SER A 32 -9.31 -14.62 -2.26
CA SER A 32 -10.27 -13.62 -2.75
C SER A 32 -9.63 -12.54 -3.63
N GLY A 33 -8.30 -12.46 -3.65
CA GLY A 33 -7.56 -11.50 -4.45
C GLY A 33 -6.05 -11.63 -4.27
N ILE A 34 -5.30 -10.94 -5.13
CA ILE A 34 -3.84 -10.92 -5.14
C ILE A 34 -3.37 -9.49 -4.89
N GLU A 35 -2.40 -9.32 -3.98
CA GLU A 35 -1.63 -8.08 -3.84
C GLU A 35 -0.23 -8.27 -4.43
N LEU A 36 -0.01 -7.76 -5.63
CA LEU A 36 1.26 -7.81 -6.35
C LEU A 36 2.28 -6.85 -5.72
N ASN A 37 3.29 -7.40 -5.05
CA ASN A 37 4.33 -6.64 -4.37
C ASN A 37 5.50 -6.31 -5.30
N ILE A 38 5.36 -5.23 -6.04
CA ILE A 38 6.42 -4.71 -6.93
C ILE A 38 7.40 -3.77 -6.21
N SER A 39 7.51 -3.87 -4.88
CA SER A 39 8.13 -2.84 -4.05
C SER A 39 9.09 -3.35 -2.99
N CYS A 40 9.45 -4.64 -2.99
CA CYS A 40 10.29 -5.22 -1.96
C CYS A 40 11.72 -4.62 -1.96
N PRO A 41 12.16 -3.96 -0.85
CA PRO A 41 13.47 -3.32 -0.76
C PRO A 41 14.62 -4.26 -0.40
N ASN A 42 14.29 -5.50 0.02
CA ASN A 42 15.25 -6.44 0.59
C ASN A 42 15.73 -7.49 -0.42
N VAL A 43 15.39 -7.35 -1.69
CA VAL A 43 15.82 -8.27 -2.75
C VAL A 43 16.95 -7.66 -3.57
N LYS A 44 18.00 -8.45 -3.82
CA LYS A 44 19.22 -8.01 -4.51
C LYS A 44 19.02 -7.69 -6.00
N ALA A 45 17.90 -8.12 -6.59
CA ALA A 45 17.45 -7.81 -7.95
C ALA A 45 15.92 -7.95 -8.06
N GLY A 46 15.29 -7.12 -8.91
CA GLY A 46 13.88 -7.26 -9.31
C GLY A 46 12.90 -6.36 -8.55
N GLY A 47 12.78 -6.48 -7.22
CA GLY A 47 11.70 -5.85 -6.43
C GLY A 47 11.52 -4.34 -6.61
N ILE A 48 12.37 -3.51 -5.96
CA ILE A 48 12.32 -2.04 -6.11
C ILE A 48 12.47 -1.64 -7.59
N GLU A 49 13.29 -2.33 -8.35
CA GLU A 49 13.59 -1.98 -9.75
C GLU A 49 12.31 -2.01 -10.61
N PHE A 50 11.43 -3.00 -10.41
CA PHE A 50 10.13 -3.04 -11.08
C PHE A 50 9.26 -1.85 -10.64
N GLY A 51 9.17 -1.57 -9.34
CA GLY A 51 8.32 -0.52 -8.80
C GLY A 51 8.82 0.92 -9.05
N ALA A 52 10.11 1.11 -9.28
CA ALA A 52 10.72 2.43 -9.46
C ALA A 52 10.63 2.96 -10.91
N SER A 53 10.27 2.09 -11.85
CA SER A 53 10.09 2.42 -13.26
C SER A 53 8.64 2.19 -13.67
N SER A 54 7.96 3.25 -14.15
CA SER A 54 6.57 3.12 -14.59
C SER A 54 6.41 2.07 -15.70
N LYS A 55 7.40 1.95 -16.61
CA LYS A 55 7.39 0.96 -17.69
C LYS A 55 7.49 -0.47 -17.16
N LEU A 56 8.39 -0.71 -16.20
CA LEU A 56 8.57 -2.04 -15.63
C LEU A 56 7.37 -2.43 -14.76
N ALA A 57 6.82 -1.48 -13.99
CA ALA A 57 5.60 -1.65 -13.20
C ALA A 57 4.39 -2.00 -14.09
N GLU A 58 4.24 -1.33 -15.23
CA GLU A 58 3.22 -1.65 -16.24
C GLU A 58 3.40 -3.07 -16.78
N GLN A 59 4.61 -3.44 -17.18
CA GLN A 59 4.90 -4.77 -17.75
C GLN A 59 4.64 -5.90 -16.76
N VAL A 60 5.06 -5.77 -15.49
CA VAL A 60 4.82 -6.81 -14.48
C VAL A 60 3.35 -6.92 -14.13
N THR A 61 2.63 -5.79 -14.10
CA THR A 61 1.19 -5.77 -13.86
C THR A 61 0.42 -6.43 -15.00
N ALA A 62 0.75 -6.10 -16.26
CA ALA A 62 0.15 -6.73 -17.42
C ALA A 62 0.43 -8.23 -17.46
N THR A 63 1.64 -8.63 -17.09
CA THR A 63 2.02 -10.05 -16.95
C THR A 63 1.16 -10.76 -15.90
N ALA A 64 1.01 -10.18 -14.70
CA ALA A 64 0.15 -10.73 -13.65
C ALA A 64 -1.31 -10.81 -14.11
N ARG A 65 -1.84 -9.73 -14.68
CA ARG A 65 -3.22 -9.64 -15.18
C ARG A 65 -3.54 -10.68 -16.24
N TYR A 66 -2.61 -10.96 -17.16
CA TYR A 66 -2.79 -12.00 -18.18
C TYR A 66 -2.93 -13.41 -17.57
N ASN A 67 -2.39 -13.62 -16.37
CA ASN A 67 -2.26 -14.93 -15.75
C ASN A 67 -3.28 -15.20 -14.63
N THR A 68 -4.14 -14.24 -14.29
CA THR A 68 -5.18 -14.38 -13.28
C THR A 68 -6.39 -13.52 -13.63
N ASP A 69 -7.57 -13.91 -13.19
CA ASP A 69 -8.83 -13.15 -13.23
C ASP A 69 -9.31 -12.74 -11.83
N LEU A 70 -8.57 -13.10 -10.78
CA LEU A 70 -8.82 -12.63 -9.41
C LEU A 70 -8.63 -11.11 -9.30
N PRO A 71 -9.29 -10.43 -8.34
CA PRO A 71 -9.00 -9.03 -8.03
C PRO A 71 -7.50 -8.80 -7.85
N LEU A 72 -6.94 -7.87 -8.62
CA LEU A 72 -5.51 -7.61 -8.68
C LEU A 72 -5.21 -6.22 -8.10
N ILE A 73 -4.56 -6.23 -6.94
CA ILE A 73 -4.11 -5.05 -6.22
C ILE A 73 -2.61 -4.91 -6.46
N VAL A 74 -2.12 -3.72 -6.84
CA VAL A 74 -0.67 -3.51 -7.03
C VAL A 74 -0.10 -2.64 -5.91
N LYS A 75 0.90 -3.15 -5.18
CA LYS A 75 1.50 -2.49 -4.02
C LYS A 75 2.70 -1.64 -4.41
N LEU A 76 2.53 -0.32 -4.29
CA LEU A 76 3.49 0.67 -4.78
C LEU A 76 4.60 0.96 -3.76
N THR A 77 5.80 1.20 -4.28
CA THR A 77 6.96 1.64 -3.51
C THR A 77 6.91 3.16 -3.28
N PRO A 78 7.25 3.66 -2.08
CA PRO A 78 7.42 5.10 -1.86
C PRO A 78 8.75 5.65 -2.41
N ASN A 79 9.70 4.78 -2.80
CA ASN A 79 11.07 5.18 -3.13
C ASN A 79 11.19 5.66 -4.58
N VAL A 80 10.35 6.64 -4.96
CA VAL A 80 10.18 7.10 -6.35
C VAL A 80 9.99 8.61 -6.41
N TYR A 81 10.35 9.18 -7.55
CA TYR A 81 10.18 10.61 -7.80
C TYR A 81 8.71 11.01 -8.00
N ASN A 82 7.95 10.22 -8.77
CA ASN A 82 6.55 10.53 -9.11
C ASN A 82 5.67 9.27 -8.97
N ILE A 83 4.99 9.17 -7.83
CA ILE A 83 4.14 8.02 -7.49
C ILE A 83 2.90 7.94 -8.39
N SER A 84 2.27 9.08 -8.72
CA SER A 84 1.08 9.14 -9.56
C SER A 84 1.33 8.60 -10.97
N LYS A 85 2.53 8.81 -11.52
CA LYS A 85 2.93 8.25 -12.83
C LYS A 85 2.95 6.72 -12.80
N ILE A 86 3.46 6.13 -11.72
CA ILE A 86 3.52 4.68 -11.55
C ILE A 86 2.12 4.11 -11.30
N ALA A 87 1.33 4.76 -10.46
CA ALA A 87 -0.06 4.37 -10.20
C ALA A 87 -0.88 4.30 -11.49
N ARG A 88 -0.84 5.33 -12.34
CA ARG A 88 -1.52 5.30 -13.65
C ARG A 88 -1.03 4.17 -14.55
N ALA A 89 0.28 3.91 -14.55
CA ALA A 89 0.85 2.87 -15.39
C ALA A 89 0.35 1.46 -15.00
N VAL A 90 0.29 1.15 -13.70
CA VAL A 90 -0.22 -0.16 -13.24
C VAL A 90 -1.74 -0.28 -13.43
N VAL A 91 -2.50 0.81 -13.26
CA VAL A 91 -3.94 0.81 -13.52
C VAL A 91 -4.23 0.58 -15.01
N ASN A 92 -3.51 1.26 -15.90
CA ASN A 92 -3.63 1.04 -17.35
C ASN A 92 -3.27 -0.39 -17.77
N ALA A 93 -2.41 -1.07 -17.00
CA ALA A 93 -2.04 -2.47 -17.21
C ALA A 93 -3.06 -3.48 -16.64
N GLY A 94 -4.13 -3.01 -15.99
CA GLY A 94 -5.24 -3.84 -15.50
C GLY A 94 -5.26 -4.09 -14.00
N ALA A 95 -4.58 -3.27 -13.19
CA ALA A 95 -4.78 -3.30 -11.73
C ALA A 95 -6.22 -2.85 -11.39
N ASP A 96 -6.93 -3.64 -10.58
CA ASP A 96 -8.28 -3.35 -10.10
C ASP A 96 -8.28 -2.38 -8.91
N ALA A 97 -7.16 -2.32 -8.19
CA ALA A 97 -6.90 -1.39 -7.11
C ALA A 97 -5.38 -1.20 -6.92
N VAL A 98 -5.00 -0.18 -6.14
CA VAL A 98 -3.60 0.03 -5.72
C VAL A 98 -3.50 0.10 -4.21
N SER A 99 -2.40 -0.40 -3.65
CA SER A 99 -2.09 -0.27 -2.24
C SER A 99 -0.76 0.45 -2.03
N LEU A 100 -0.70 1.35 -1.04
CA LEU A 100 0.51 2.12 -0.77
C LEU A 100 0.51 2.73 0.64
N ILE A 101 1.67 2.90 1.28
CA ILE A 101 3.02 2.66 0.74
C ILE A 101 3.66 1.38 1.29
N ASN A 102 4.59 0.80 0.54
CA ASN A 102 5.60 -0.07 1.13
C ASN A 102 6.59 0.75 1.99
N THR A 103 7.62 0.12 2.54
CA THR A 103 8.61 0.78 3.40
C THR A 103 9.52 1.75 2.66
N LEU A 104 9.96 2.81 3.36
CA LEU A 104 11.07 3.64 2.92
C LEU A 104 12.40 2.90 3.16
N VAL A 105 13.49 3.32 2.51
CA VAL A 105 14.82 2.74 2.78
C VAL A 105 15.53 3.54 3.89
N GLY A 106 16.03 2.83 4.90
CA GLY A 106 16.80 3.41 6.00
C GLY A 106 18.01 2.57 6.38
N MET A 107 18.83 3.12 7.29
CA MET A 107 20.01 2.48 7.85
C MET A 107 20.14 2.83 9.33
N ALA A 108 20.72 1.91 10.10
CA ALA A 108 21.14 2.18 11.47
C ALA A 108 22.61 1.75 11.63
N ILE A 109 23.42 2.62 12.22
CA ILE A 109 24.85 2.38 12.48
C ILE A 109 25.03 2.21 13.99
N ASP A 110 25.79 1.20 14.36
CA ASP A 110 26.26 1.00 15.73
C ASP A 110 27.45 1.92 15.99
N VAL A 111 27.31 2.83 16.96
CA VAL A 111 28.29 3.91 17.20
C VAL A 111 29.55 3.43 17.91
N ASP A 112 29.52 2.26 18.55
CA ASP A 112 30.66 1.68 19.26
C ASP A 112 31.52 0.83 18.32
N THR A 113 30.87 0.12 17.40
CA THR A 113 31.55 -0.78 16.43
C THR A 113 31.76 -0.15 15.06
N PHE A 114 31.14 1.00 14.78
CA PHE A 114 31.10 1.67 13.47
C PHE A 114 30.57 0.79 12.34
N LYS A 115 29.76 -0.24 12.66
CA LYS A 115 29.20 -1.19 11.69
C LYS A 115 27.69 -0.96 11.49
N PRO A 116 27.13 -1.35 10.34
CA PRO A 116 25.67 -1.41 10.18
C PRO A 116 25.03 -2.35 11.19
N LYS A 117 23.91 -1.95 11.80
CA LYS A 117 23.12 -2.81 12.71
C LYS A 117 22.37 -3.92 11.97
N LEU A 118 22.13 -3.75 10.68
CA LEU A 118 21.46 -4.74 9.83
C LEU A 118 22.49 -5.47 8.97
N ALA A 119 22.38 -6.79 8.90
CA ALA A 119 23.25 -7.61 8.05
C ALA A 119 23.13 -7.23 6.56
N ASN A 120 21.95 -6.78 6.13
CA ASN A 120 21.70 -6.29 4.77
C ASN A 120 22.12 -4.81 4.57
N ILE A 121 22.85 -4.22 5.53
CA ILE A 121 23.32 -2.83 5.55
C ILE A 121 22.17 -1.83 5.72
N THR A 122 21.23 -1.82 4.78
CA THR A 122 19.99 -1.05 4.83
C THR A 122 18.79 -1.96 5.09
N GLY A 123 17.64 -1.36 5.36
CA GLY A 123 16.37 -2.07 5.52
C GLY A 123 15.16 -1.16 5.36
N GLY A 124 13.98 -1.77 5.44
CA GLY A 124 12.70 -1.08 5.36
C GLY A 124 12.39 -0.30 6.64
N LEU A 125 12.24 1.03 6.53
CA LEU A 125 11.67 1.89 7.56
C LEU A 125 10.14 1.86 7.47
N SER A 126 9.50 1.51 8.58
CA SER A 126 8.06 1.48 8.77
C SER A 126 7.65 2.12 10.10
N GLY A 127 6.37 2.01 10.47
CA GLY A 127 5.84 2.60 11.70
C GLY A 127 5.51 4.09 11.59
N PRO A 128 5.10 4.73 12.70
CA PRO A 128 4.56 6.10 12.69
C PRO A 128 5.45 7.15 12.01
N ALA A 129 6.77 6.94 12.03
CA ALA A 129 7.75 7.83 11.41
C ALA A 129 7.50 8.06 9.91
N ILE A 130 6.93 7.10 9.19
CA ILE A 130 6.69 7.23 7.74
C ILE A 130 5.29 7.76 7.39
N ARG A 131 4.41 7.95 8.38
CA ARG A 131 3.00 8.31 8.13
C ARG A 131 2.82 9.60 7.32
N PRO A 132 3.52 10.72 7.61
CA PRO A 132 3.35 11.94 6.82
C PRO A 132 3.68 11.74 5.33
N VAL A 133 4.66 10.89 5.02
CA VAL A 133 5.00 10.53 3.63
C VAL A 133 3.91 9.69 3.00
N ALA A 134 3.39 8.71 3.73
CA ALA A 134 2.32 7.82 3.28
C ALA A 134 1.02 8.59 2.97
N VAL A 135 0.58 9.47 3.88
CA VAL A 135 -0.64 10.28 3.69
C VAL A 135 -0.54 11.16 2.45
N ARG A 136 0.59 11.86 2.26
CA ARG A 136 0.85 12.65 1.05
C ARG A 136 0.75 11.81 -0.22
N MET A 137 1.41 10.65 -0.25
CA MET A 137 1.43 9.80 -1.45
C MET A 137 0.06 9.18 -1.75
N VAL A 138 -0.69 8.80 -0.72
CA VAL A 138 -2.08 8.33 -0.87
C VAL A 138 -2.96 9.42 -1.47
N TRP A 139 -2.82 10.66 -0.99
CA TRP A 139 -3.51 11.81 -1.57
C TRP A 139 -3.13 12.02 -3.05
N GLU A 140 -1.83 12.04 -3.37
CA GLU A 140 -1.35 12.19 -4.76
C GLU A 140 -1.84 11.08 -5.69
N VAL A 141 -1.95 9.85 -5.20
CA VAL A 141 -2.42 8.71 -5.98
C VAL A 141 -3.94 8.76 -6.15
N ALA A 142 -4.70 9.04 -5.08
CA ALA A 142 -6.16 9.10 -5.13
C ALA A 142 -6.70 10.18 -6.07
N GLN A 143 -5.93 11.25 -6.35
CA GLN A 143 -6.29 12.25 -7.37
C GLN A 143 -5.93 11.83 -8.80
N SER A 144 -5.16 10.75 -8.98
CA SER A 144 -4.51 10.41 -10.24
C SER A 144 -5.03 9.15 -10.93
N VAL A 145 -5.86 8.37 -10.23
CA VAL A 145 -6.46 7.12 -10.70
C VAL A 145 -7.91 7.02 -10.22
N ASP A 146 -8.75 6.31 -10.96
CA ASP A 146 -10.17 6.13 -10.63
C ASP A 146 -10.45 4.81 -9.87
N VAL A 147 -9.43 3.98 -9.65
CA VAL A 147 -9.56 2.72 -8.91
C VAL A 147 -9.45 2.92 -7.39
N PRO A 148 -10.00 2.02 -6.56
CA PRO A 148 -9.84 2.08 -5.11
C PRO A 148 -8.37 2.11 -4.66
N VAL A 149 -8.10 2.90 -3.61
CA VAL A 149 -6.76 3.06 -3.01
C VAL A 149 -6.75 2.48 -1.60
N ILE A 150 -5.84 1.56 -1.31
CA ILE A 150 -5.63 1.01 0.03
C ILE A 150 -4.43 1.72 0.67
N GLY A 151 -4.69 2.56 1.66
CA GLY A 151 -3.68 3.35 2.36
C GLY A 151 -3.01 2.60 3.51
N MET A 152 -1.69 2.68 3.62
CA MET A 152 -0.92 2.11 4.73
C MET A 152 0.39 2.84 4.97
N GLY A 153 0.91 2.72 6.20
CA GLY A 153 2.18 3.30 6.62
C GLY A 153 2.04 4.11 7.91
N GLY A 154 2.44 3.53 9.04
CA GLY A 154 2.48 4.25 10.32
C GLY A 154 1.13 4.55 10.97
N ILE A 155 0.09 3.81 10.59
CA ILE A 155 -1.21 3.82 11.27
C ILE A 155 -1.07 3.03 12.57
N VAL A 156 -1.26 3.70 13.71
CA VAL A 156 -1.26 3.07 15.05
C VAL A 156 -2.51 3.40 15.86
N THR A 157 -3.28 4.41 15.45
CA THR A 157 -4.56 4.82 16.05
C THR A 157 -5.65 5.04 15.01
N ALA A 158 -6.90 5.13 15.47
CA ALA A 158 -8.03 5.51 14.62
C ALA A 158 -7.85 6.89 13.96
N ARG A 159 -7.24 7.85 14.66
CA ARG A 159 -6.97 9.19 14.10
C ARG A 159 -6.00 9.11 12.94
N ASP A 160 -4.97 8.28 13.05
CA ASP A 160 -4.05 8.04 11.94
C ASP A 160 -4.78 7.46 10.74
N ALA A 161 -5.65 6.45 10.93
CA ALA A 161 -6.42 5.87 9.84
C ALA A 161 -7.36 6.88 9.15
N LEU A 162 -7.98 7.77 9.93
CA LEU A 162 -8.84 8.84 9.41
C LEU A 162 -8.08 9.82 8.50
N GLU A 163 -6.78 10.07 8.72
CA GLU A 163 -5.94 10.86 7.80
C GLU A 163 -5.91 10.22 6.40
N PHE A 164 -5.80 8.89 6.31
CA PHE A 164 -5.76 8.16 5.04
C PHE A 164 -7.11 8.20 4.31
N PHE A 165 -8.23 8.03 5.03
CA PHE A 165 -9.55 8.17 4.42
C PHE A 165 -9.76 9.59 3.89
N LEU A 166 -9.46 10.62 4.70
CA LEU A 166 -9.54 12.02 4.26
C LEU A 166 -8.66 12.32 3.04
N ALA A 167 -7.48 11.70 2.96
CA ALA A 167 -6.57 11.80 1.81
C ALA A 167 -7.12 11.13 0.53
N GLY A 168 -8.05 10.19 0.66
CA GLY A 168 -8.71 9.53 -0.48
C GLY A 168 -8.59 8.00 -0.50
N ALA A 169 -8.03 7.37 0.53
CA ALA A 169 -8.04 5.91 0.64
C ALA A 169 -9.47 5.37 0.79
N THR A 170 -9.77 4.27 0.10
CA THR A 170 -11.02 3.51 0.23
C THR A 170 -10.96 2.49 1.37
N ALA A 171 -9.77 1.99 1.67
CA ALA A 171 -9.50 1.12 2.80
C ALA A 171 -8.11 1.42 3.38
N VAL A 172 -7.83 0.90 4.58
CA VAL A 172 -6.52 1.04 5.21
C VAL A 172 -5.94 -0.30 5.66
N ALA A 173 -4.62 -0.42 5.68
CA ALA A 173 -3.93 -1.60 6.22
C ALA A 173 -2.98 -1.23 7.37
N VAL A 174 -2.97 -2.08 8.39
CA VAL A 174 -2.24 -1.88 9.66
C VAL A 174 -1.13 -2.93 9.78
N GLY A 175 0.13 -2.48 9.74
CA GLY A 175 1.31 -3.36 9.84
C GLY A 175 1.98 -3.27 11.21
N THR A 176 3.00 -2.40 11.32
CA THR A 176 3.90 -2.27 12.48
C THR A 176 3.18 -2.17 13.83
N ALA A 177 2.00 -1.54 13.89
CA ALA A 177 1.23 -1.40 15.12
C ALA A 177 0.91 -2.75 15.78
N ASN A 178 0.63 -3.79 14.97
CA ASN A 178 0.25 -5.11 15.46
C ASN A 178 1.41 -5.84 16.17
N PHE A 179 2.67 -5.48 15.89
CA PHE A 179 3.83 -6.01 16.62
C PHE A 179 3.96 -5.43 18.03
N ILE A 180 3.36 -4.26 18.27
CA ILE A 180 3.43 -3.55 19.56
C ILE A 180 2.16 -3.83 20.37
N ASN A 181 1.00 -3.77 19.73
CA ASN A 181 -0.30 -4.05 20.30
C ASN A 181 -1.06 -5.03 19.37
N PRO A 182 -1.22 -6.31 19.74
CA PRO A 182 -1.97 -7.28 18.95
C PRO A 182 -3.45 -6.92 18.73
N ARG A 183 -4.01 -6.02 19.54
CA ARG A 183 -5.37 -5.49 19.40
C ARG A 183 -5.46 -4.23 18.56
N ALA A 184 -4.34 -3.67 18.07
CA ALA A 184 -4.30 -2.37 17.41
C ALA A 184 -5.36 -2.24 16.31
N THR A 185 -5.53 -3.27 15.48
CA THR A 185 -6.51 -3.27 14.40
C THR A 185 -7.96 -3.16 14.91
N ILE A 186 -8.29 -3.85 16.01
CA ILE A 186 -9.63 -3.76 16.64
C ILE A 186 -9.84 -2.38 17.26
N ASP A 187 -8.85 -1.88 18.00
CA ASP A 187 -8.92 -0.58 18.65
C ASP A 187 -9.05 0.57 17.62
N ILE A 188 -8.44 0.42 16.44
CA ILE A 188 -8.59 1.34 15.30
C ILE A 188 -10.02 1.30 14.76
N ILE A 189 -10.61 0.12 14.57
CA ILE A 189 -12.00 -0.02 14.11
C ILE A 189 -12.96 0.65 15.10
N ASP A 190 -12.85 0.33 16.38
CA ASP A 190 -13.69 0.90 17.44
C ASP A 190 -13.57 2.44 17.49
N GLY A 191 -12.35 2.96 17.34
CA GLY A 191 -12.10 4.40 17.31
C GLY A 191 -12.65 5.10 16.07
N ILE A 192 -12.64 4.45 14.90
CA ILE A 192 -13.27 4.98 13.68
C ILE A 192 -14.79 5.04 13.87
N GLU A 193 -15.41 3.98 14.38
CA GLU A 193 -16.85 3.97 14.64
C GLU A 193 -17.27 5.06 15.62
N ASN A 194 -16.51 5.24 16.71
CA ASN A 194 -16.74 6.31 17.68
C ASN A 194 -16.65 7.69 17.02
N PHE A 195 -15.63 7.93 16.20
CA PHE A 195 -15.51 9.18 15.45
C PHE A 195 -16.72 9.45 14.54
N LEU A 196 -17.20 8.44 13.81
CA LEU A 196 -18.37 8.57 12.94
C LEU A 196 -19.62 8.89 13.77
N ARG A 197 -19.86 8.17 14.88
CA ARG A 197 -20.97 8.42 15.81
C ARG A 197 -20.95 9.84 16.37
N GLU A 198 -19.80 10.31 16.88
CA GLU A 198 -19.64 11.67 17.42
C GLU A 198 -19.91 12.77 16.40
N ARG A 199 -19.59 12.50 15.13
CA ARG A 199 -19.80 13.45 14.01
C ARG A 199 -21.17 13.31 13.34
N GLY A 200 -22.01 12.38 13.78
CA GLY A 200 -23.30 12.09 13.13
C GLY A 200 -23.16 11.53 11.71
N LEU A 201 -22.02 10.93 11.38
CA LEU A 201 -21.75 10.28 10.10
C LEU A 201 -22.18 8.81 10.19
N LYS A 202 -22.84 8.31 9.15
CA LYS A 202 -23.34 6.93 9.07
C LYS A 202 -22.42 6.02 8.26
N ASP A 203 -21.56 6.61 7.43
CA ASP A 203 -20.72 5.89 6.49
C ASP A 203 -19.35 6.56 6.36
N ILE A 204 -18.28 5.75 6.36
CA ILE A 204 -16.91 6.21 6.13
C ILE A 204 -16.76 6.89 4.76
N HIS A 205 -17.53 6.49 3.76
CA HIS A 205 -17.55 7.11 2.43
C HIS A 205 -17.87 8.61 2.48
N GLN A 206 -18.51 9.10 3.54
CA GLN A 206 -18.81 10.52 3.70
C GLN A 206 -17.55 11.39 3.93
N ILE A 207 -16.43 10.80 4.35
CA ILE A 207 -15.17 11.53 4.59
C ILE A 207 -14.08 11.23 3.56
N ILE A 208 -14.24 10.19 2.73
CA ILE A 208 -13.21 9.80 1.77
C ILE A 208 -12.92 10.95 0.80
N GLY A 209 -11.66 11.35 0.73
CA GLY A 209 -11.21 12.43 -0.16
C GLY A 209 -11.76 13.82 0.20
N LYS A 210 -12.23 14.04 1.44
CA LYS A 210 -12.82 15.32 1.89
C LYS A 210 -11.82 16.29 2.51
N VAL A 211 -10.51 16.04 2.37
CA VAL A 211 -9.49 17.01 2.80
C VAL A 211 -9.75 18.38 2.17
N GLN A 212 -9.78 19.43 3.00
CA GLN A 212 -9.97 20.80 2.53
C GLN A 212 -8.61 21.44 2.28
N ILE A 213 -8.40 21.95 1.07
CA ILE A 213 -7.17 22.65 0.66
C ILE A 213 -7.57 24.09 0.33
N GLU A 214 -7.38 24.99 1.29
CA GLU A 214 -7.59 26.42 1.07
C GLU A 214 -6.64 26.93 -0.04
N GLY A 215 -7.19 27.57 -1.08
CA GLY A 215 -6.42 28.18 -2.17
C GLY A 215 -6.38 27.42 -3.50
N SER A 216 -7.00 26.24 -3.62
CA SER A 216 -7.13 25.53 -4.92
C SER A 216 -8.31 26.03 -5.75
N GLY A 217 -8.21 27.29 -6.20
CA GLY A 217 -8.98 27.74 -7.35
C GLY A 217 -8.50 26.99 -8.59
N SER A 218 -9.41 26.20 -9.17
CA SER A 218 -9.26 25.44 -10.43
C SER A 218 -8.56 24.08 -10.31
N ARG A 219 -9.28 23.07 -10.80
CA ARG A 219 -8.82 21.72 -11.13
C ARG A 219 -7.53 21.81 -11.96
N VAL A 220 -6.55 20.98 -11.61
CA VAL A 220 -5.49 20.56 -12.55
C VAL A 220 -5.97 19.28 -13.22
#